data_AF-C5ATN5-F1
#
_entry.id   AF-C5ATN5-F1
#
_cell.length_a   1.000
_cell.length_b   1.000
_cell.length_c   1.000
_cell.angle_alpha   90.00
_cell.angle_beta   90.00
_cell.angle_gamma   90.00
#
_symmetry.space_group_name_H-M   'P 1'
#
loop_
_entity.id
_entity.type
_entity.pdbx_description
1 polymer ?
#
loop_
_entity_poly.entity_id
_entity_poly.type
_entity_poly.pdbx_seq_one_letter_code
_entity_poly.pdbx_strand_id
1 'polypeptide(L)'
;MNPIMLTTTEIADAAIREIVQLSLSAAPFDLFLDQLLVPGDAWFRWVAQLGQIRETRTALSGLFGRFVARAYLTKYCGFGYFEPIRADLQALAGWPSLTIRKNDSGDLPDWMTATVAGANAYAVAEAKGSHNTQGVEAALGAAKKQVGRIDIMSGTASLTTKRYALATRWSVHGRPDLDKPYLYVDDPDEGDRDPTPKETRHVARSIALGHYATLAEGFGLPGTAAALMSAKRSAPGNLALPRRELTLLSMGDKSRGPTLCAAIVPNGVVPIPGDGDIDAFRNGLLAVYGERTAILAVGEEDILNVDRLEYPTFEADQVVAPGSFWNRRRIHIDGSELAPLRDTVIKRETVP
;
A
#
# COMPACT_ATOMS: atom_id res chain seq x y z
N MET A 1 20.07 0.54 -20.99
CA MET A 1 18.82 0.74 -20.24
C MET A 1 18.97 2.00 -19.41
N ASN A 2 17.99 2.91 -19.46
CA ASN A 2 17.93 4.02 -18.51
C ASN A 2 17.60 3.45 -17.12
N PRO A 3 18.25 3.91 -16.05
CA PRO A 3 17.93 3.45 -14.71
C PRO A 3 16.49 3.83 -14.33
N ILE A 4 15.78 2.90 -13.69
CA ILE A 4 14.49 3.21 -13.04
C ILE A 4 14.81 4.14 -11.87
N MET A 5 14.22 5.34 -11.89
CA MET A 5 14.50 6.39 -10.91
C MET A 5 13.31 6.55 -9.97
N LEU A 6 13.52 6.17 -8.72
CA LEU A 6 12.56 6.37 -7.65
C LEU A 6 13.23 7.18 -6.55
N THR A 7 12.54 8.20 -6.06
CA THR A 7 13.03 9.08 -5.00
C THR A 7 12.80 8.46 -3.63
N THR A 8 13.56 8.89 -2.61
CA THR A 8 13.32 8.49 -1.22
C THR A 8 11.89 8.80 -0.77
N THR A 9 11.31 9.92 -1.21
CA THR A 9 9.91 10.28 -0.92
C THR A 9 8.92 9.27 -1.50
N GLU A 10 9.14 8.81 -2.74
CA GLU A 10 8.25 7.82 -3.38
C GLU A 10 8.30 6.46 -2.66
N ILE A 11 9.47 6.03 -2.17
CA ILE A 11 9.54 4.84 -1.29
C ILE A 11 8.84 5.12 0.03
N ALA A 12 9.06 6.30 0.61
CA ALA A 12 8.52 6.63 1.92
C ALA A 12 6.99 6.57 1.94
N ASP A 13 6.37 7.12 0.90
CA ASP A 13 4.92 7.06 0.70
C ASP A 13 4.42 5.62 0.48
N ALA A 14 5.19 4.79 -0.24
CA ALA A 14 4.89 3.37 -0.36
C ALA A 14 5.06 2.62 0.97
N ALA A 15 6.08 2.96 1.76
CA ALA A 15 6.40 2.34 3.04
C ALA A 15 5.31 2.60 4.09
N ILE A 16 4.79 3.84 4.19
CA ILE A 16 3.64 4.16 5.06
C ILE A 16 2.47 3.24 4.77
N ARG A 17 2.03 3.20 3.51
CA ARG A 17 0.85 2.42 3.14
C ARG A 17 1.10 0.93 3.32
N GLU A 18 2.32 0.45 3.08
CA GLU A 18 2.68 -0.94 3.29
C GLU A 18 2.66 -1.33 4.77
N ILE A 19 3.27 -0.54 5.64
CA ILE A 19 3.33 -0.79 7.09
C ILE A 19 1.94 -0.77 7.72
N VAL A 20 1.09 0.19 7.31
CA VAL A 20 -0.31 0.25 7.74
C VAL A 20 -1.03 -1.05 7.38
N GLN A 21 -0.94 -1.50 6.13
CA GLN A 21 -1.66 -2.71 5.67
C GLN A 21 -1.11 -4.03 6.24
N LEU A 22 0.17 -4.05 6.63
CA LEU A 22 0.77 -5.15 7.39
C LEU A 22 0.40 -5.12 8.88
N SER A 23 -0.35 -4.09 9.34
CA SER A 23 -0.74 -3.90 10.74
C SER A 23 0.45 -3.91 11.71
N LEU A 24 1.59 -3.40 11.27
CA LEU A 24 2.75 -3.22 12.12
C LEU A 24 2.53 -1.98 13.00
N SER A 25 1.82 -2.17 14.11
CA SER A 25 1.44 -1.10 15.05
C SER A 25 2.65 -0.32 15.59
N ALA A 26 3.80 -0.99 15.73
CA ALA A 26 5.10 -0.38 15.99
C ALA A 26 6.04 -0.65 14.81
N ALA A 27 6.32 0.39 14.04
CA ALA A 27 7.26 0.35 12.94
C ALA A 27 8.07 1.65 12.97
N PRO A 28 9.41 1.59 13.10
CA PRO A 28 10.23 2.80 13.21
C PRO A 28 10.38 3.46 11.83
N PHE A 29 9.30 4.06 11.34
CA PHE A 29 9.22 4.79 10.07
C PHE A 29 10.36 5.77 9.87
N ASP A 30 10.66 6.57 10.89
CA ASP A 30 11.68 7.61 10.81
C ASP A 30 13.10 7.01 10.76
N LEU A 31 13.32 5.87 11.43
CA LEU A 31 14.55 5.09 11.27
C LEU A 31 14.72 4.65 9.81
N PHE A 32 13.64 4.19 9.18
CA PHE A 32 13.66 3.71 7.81
C PHE A 32 13.98 4.82 6.78
N LEU A 33 13.46 6.03 7.01
CA LEU A 33 13.61 7.15 6.07
C LEU A 33 14.88 7.97 6.28
N ASP A 34 15.20 8.32 7.54
CA ASP A 34 16.24 9.30 7.85
C ASP A 34 17.58 8.66 8.23
N GLN A 35 17.58 7.45 8.79
CA GLN A 35 18.81 6.83 9.32
C GLN A 35 19.39 5.73 8.44
N LEU A 36 18.56 5.09 7.63
CA LEU A 36 19.01 3.93 6.87
C LEU A 36 19.31 4.27 5.40
N LEU A 37 18.65 5.26 4.80
CA LEU A 37 18.92 5.68 3.42
C LEU A 37 19.76 6.97 3.38
N VAL A 38 20.59 7.14 2.35
CA VAL A 38 21.35 8.37 2.13
C VAL A 38 20.37 9.50 1.78
N PRO A 39 20.25 10.57 2.59
CA PRO A 39 19.29 11.64 2.33
C PRO A 39 19.56 12.34 0.99
N GLY A 40 18.49 12.61 0.24
CA GLY A 40 18.57 13.35 -1.03
C GLY A 40 19.25 12.60 -2.19
N ASP A 41 19.68 11.36 -1.97
CA ASP A 41 20.21 10.52 -3.05
C ASP A 41 19.05 10.13 -3.98
N ALA A 42 19.29 10.23 -5.29
CA ALA A 42 18.34 9.81 -6.30
C ALA A 42 18.27 8.28 -6.42
N TRP A 43 19.16 7.57 -5.71
CA TRP A 43 19.27 6.12 -5.67
C TRP A 43 19.00 5.60 -4.27
N PHE A 44 18.45 4.39 -4.19
CA PHE A 44 18.18 3.68 -2.94
C PHE A 44 19.45 3.10 -2.31
N ARG A 45 20.22 3.98 -1.68
CA ARG A 45 21.51 3.66 -1.08
C ARG A 45 21.42 3.62 0.43
N TRP A 46 21.86 2.51 1.03
CA TRP A 46 21.98 2.42 2.48
C TRP A 46 23.17 3.22 2.99
N VAL A 47 23.00 3.90 4.12
CA VAL A 47 24.11 4.56 4.84
C VAL A 47 25.14 3.53 5.32
N ALA A 48 24.68 2.33 5.71
CA ALA A 48 25.51 1.22 6.12
C ALA A 48 24.85 -0.14 5.79
N GLN A 49 25.61 -1.23 5.82
CA GLN A 49 25.08 -2.55 5.53
C GLN A 49 23.97 -2.96 6.51
N LEU A 50 22.81 -3.39 5.98
CA LEU A 50 21.67 -3.83 6.77
C LEU A 50 21.99 -5.11 7.57
N GLY A 51 22.06 -4.96 8.89
CA GLY A 51 22.15 -6.07 9.85
C GLY A 51 23.48 -6.84 9.80
N GLN A 52 24.01 -7.17 10.97
CA GLN A 52 25.19 -8.04 11.10
C GLN A 52 24.83 -9.52 10.92
N ILE A 53 23.58 -9.88 11.24
CA ILE A 53 23.06 -11.25 11.24
C ILE A 53 22.24 -11.52 9.95
N ARG A 54 22.36 -12.73 9.40
CA ARG A 54 21.75 -13.12 8.11
C ARG A 54 20.23 -13.04 8.14
N GLU A 55 19.60 -13.49 9.22
CA GLU A 55 18.15 -13.49 9.39
C GLU A 55 17.60 -12.07 9.39
N THR A 56 18.20 -11.16 10.17
CA THR A 56 17.83 -9.74 10.21
C THR A 56 17.98 -9.09 8.85
N ARG A 57 19.08 -9.37 8.14
CA ARG A 57 19.32 -8.85 6.80
C ARG A 57 18.28 -9.35 5.79
N THR A 58 17.91 -10.62 5.89
CA THR A 58 16.90 -11.23 5.00
C THR A 58 15.53 -10.61 5.25
N ALA A 59 15.13 -10.47 6.52
CA ALA A 59 13.84 -9.86 6.88
C ALA A 59 13.74 -8.39 6.45
N LEU A 60 14.76 -7.57 6.76
CA LEU A 60 14.79 -6.16 6.37
C LEU A 60 14.83 -6.02 4.84
N SER A 61 15.69 -6.78 4.17
CA SER A 61 15.78 -6.76 2.71
C SER A 61 14.45 -7.13 2.04
N GLY A 62 13.72 -8.12 2.58
CA GLY A 62 12.36 -8.46 2.12
C GLY A 62 11.39 -7.30 2.28
N LEU A 63 11.30 -6.71 3.49
CA LEU A 63 10.40 -5.59 3.78
C LEU A 63 10.70 -4.37 2.89
N PHE A 64 11.97 -3.98 2.75
CA PHE A 64 12.34 -2.86 1.90
C PHE A 64 12.11 -3.16 0.42
N GLY A 65 12.31 -4.42 0.01
CA GLY A 65 12.00 -4.86 -1.35
C GLY A 65 10.54 -4.59 -1.67
N ARG A 66 9.64 -4.82 -0.69
CA ARG A 66 8.22 -4.51 -0.82
C ARG A 66 7.96 -3.02 -0.98
N PHE A 67 8.62 -2.15 -0.22
CA PHE A 67 8.43 -0.70 -0.34
C PHE A 67 8.84 -0.17 -1.72
N VAL A 68 10.01 -0.61 -2.22
CA VAL A 68 10.50 -0.22 -3.55
C VAL A 68 9.61 -0.78 -4.65
N ALA A 69 9.20 -2.04 -4.54
CA ALA A 69 8.31 -2.66 -5.52
C ALA A 69 6.95 -1.94 -5.59
N ARG A 70 6.36 -1.61 -4.43
CA ARG A 70 5.11 -0.84 -4.38
C ARG A 70 5.28 0.56 -4.99
N ALA A 71 6.39 1.25 -4.72
CA ALA A 71 6.69 2.54 -5.32
C ALA A 71 6.81 2.43 -6.86
N TYR A 72 7.50 1.39 -7.35
CA TYR A 72 7.60 1.10 -8.79
C TYR A 72 6.22 0.83 -9.42
N LEU A 73 5.45 -0.09 -8.84
CA LEU A 73 4.13 -0.48 -9.32
C LEU A 73 3.15 0.70 -9.32
N THR A 74 3.27 1.61 -8.35
CA THR A 74 2.48 2.84 -8.29
C THR A 74 2.89 3.79 -9.42
N LYS A 75 4.18 4.14 -9.50
CA LYS A 75 4.68 5.20 -10.41
C LYS A 75 4.70 4.79 -11.87
N TYR A 76 5.18 3.58 -12.16
CA TYR A 76 5.45 3.15 -13.53
C TYR A 76 4.36 2.24 -14.11
N CYS A 77 3.57 1.59 -13.25
CA CYS A 77 2.49 0.69 -13.70
C CYS A 77 1.09 1.22 -13.38
N GLY A 78 0.96 2.33 -12.63
CA GLY A 78 -0.32 2.98 -12.35
C GLY A 78 -1.22 2.22 -11.38
N PHE A 79 -0.68 1.26 -10.60
CA PHE A 79 -1.46 0.56 -9.58
C PHE A 79 -1.70 1.48 -8.38
N GLY A 80 -2.97 1.58 -7.96
CA GLY A 80 -3.37 2.34 -6.78
C GLY A 80 -3.72 1.45 -5.60
N TYR A 81 -4.46 0.38 -5.89
CA TYR A 81 -4.93 -0.55 -4.89
C TYR A 81 -3.97 -1.72 -4.76
N PHE A 82 -3.62 -2.03 -3.52
CA PHE A 82 -2.75 -3.15 -3.16
C PHE A 82 -3.44 -3.94 -2.06
N GLU A 83 -3.87 -5.16 -2.35
CA GLU A 83 -4.41 -6.07 -1.36
C GLU A 83 -3.34 -7.12 -1.01
N PRO A 84 -2.82 -7.13 0.23
CA PRO A 84 -1.92 -8.18 0.69
C PRO A 84 -2.59 -9.55 0.64
N ILE A 85 -1.91 -10.55 0.06
CA ILE A 85 -2.45 -11.91 0.03
C ILE A 85 -2.11 -12.61 1.34
N ARG A 86 -3.15 -12.93 2.11
CA ARG A 86 -3.02 -13.65 3.39
C ARG A 86 -3.24 -15.16 3.19
N ALA A 87 -2.76 -15.94 4.17
CA ALA A 87 -2.77 -17.40 4.11
C ALA A 87 -4.17 -18.03 3.95
N ASP A 88 -5.22 -17.30 4.29
CA ASP A 88 -6.61 -17.75 4.19
C ASP A 88 -7.21 -17.59 2.78
N LEU A 89 -6.45 -17.11 1.79
CA LEU A 89 -6.87 -16.90 0.40
C LEU A 89 -8.16 -16.08 0.24
N GLN A 90 -8.55 -15.32 1.27
CA GLN A 90 -9.71 -14.42 1.22
C GLN A 90 -9.46 -13.21 0.30
N ALA A 91 -8.25 -13.11 -0.25
CA ALA A 91 -7.80 -11.95 -1.00
C ALA A 91 -8.59 -11.70 -2.28
N LEU A 92 -9.33 -12.62 -2.90
CA LEU A 92 -10.21 -12.26 -4.04
C LEU A 92 -11.68 -12.54 -3.87
N ALA A 93 -12.12 -13.35 -2.90
CA ALA A 93 -13.49 -13.90 -2.76
C ALA A 93 -14.59 -12.91 -3.18
N GLY A 94 -14.89 -12.87 -4.47
CA GLY A 94 -15.39 -11.67 -5.13
C GLY A 94 -16.66 -12.00 -5.88
N TRP A 95 -17.67 -11.17 -5.68
CA TRP A 95 -18.93 -11.33 -6.39
C TRP A 95 -18.77 -11.13 -7.91
N PRO A 96 -19.45 -11.91 -8.78
CA PRO A 96 -20.39 -12.97 -8.45
C PRO A 96 -19.78 -14.37 -8.31
N SER A 97 -18.54 -14.62 -8.76
CA SER A 97 -17.92 -15.96 -8.75
C SER A 97 -16.39 -15.93 -8.98
N LEU A 98 -15.71 -14.90 -8.47
CA LEU A 98 -14.26 -14.73 -8.61
C LEU A 98 -13.55 -15.31 -7.39
N THR A 99 -12.59 -16.20 -7.63
CA THR A 99 -11.84 -16.88 -6.55
C THR A 99 -10.35 -16.93 -6.84
N ILE A 100 -9.54 -17.18 -5.81
CA ILE A 100 -8.13 -17.55 -5.99
C ILE A 100 -8.01 -19.05 -5.94
N ARG A 101 -7.28 -19.64 -6.88
CA ARG A 101 -6.79 -21.02 -6.78
C ARG A 101 -5.30 -21.00 -6.46
N LYS A 102 -4.89 -21.75 -5.44
CA LYS A 102 -3.48 -22.01 -5.16
C LYS A 102 -3.02 -23.19 -6.03
N ASN A 103 -1.99 -22.97 -6.83
CA ASN A 103 -1.48 -23.93 -7.81
C ASN A 103 -0.34 -24.79 -7.27
N ASP A 104 0.42 -24.28 -6.30
CA ASP A 104 1.58 -24.97 -5.74
C ASP A 104 1.73 -24.66 -4.24
N SER A 105 2.47 -25.52 -3.55
CA SER A 105 2.88 -25.38 -2.16
C SER A 105 3.83 -24.19 -1.93
N GLY A 106 3.94 -23.78 -0.66
CA GLY A 106 4.79 -22.67 -0.23
C GLY A 106 4.06 -21.33 -0.09
N ASP A 107 4.86 -20.28 0.06
CA ASP A 107 4.41 -18.91 0.31
C ASP A 107 3.59 -18.35 -0.84
N LEU A 108 2.59 -17.54 -0.51
CA LEU A 108 1.75 -16.83 -1.48
C LEU A 108 2.45 -15.57 -1.98
N PRO A 109 2.08 -15.04 -3.15
CA PRO A 109 2.59 -13.74 -3.60
C PRO A 109 2.26 -12.62 -2.62
N ASP A 110 3.05 -11.56 -2.65
CA ASP A 110 2.91 -10.41 -1.75
C ASP A 110 1.56 -9.68 -1.87
N TRP A 111 1.10 -9.44 -3.11
CA TRP A 111 -0.12 -8.67 -3.36
C TRP A 111 -0.92 -9.16 -4.58
N MET A 112 -2.21 -8.84 -4.56
CA MET A 112 -2.93 -8.51 -5.77
C MET A 112 -3.05 -6.99 -5.88
N THR A 113 -2.89 -6.45 -7.08
CA THR A 113 -2.90 -5.01 -7.31
C THR A 113 -3.97 -4.65 -8.32
N ALA A 114 -4.52 -3.44 -8.22
CA ALA A 114 -5.44 -2.91 -9.22
C ALA A 114 -5.20 -1.45 -9.55
N THR A 115 -5.40 -1.09 -10.83
CA THR A 115 -5.41 0.29 -11.29
C THR A 115 -6.73 0.94 -10.93
N VAL A 116 -6.73 2.26 -10.82
CA VAL A 116 -7.96 2.99 -10.49
C VAL A 116 -8.85 3.20 -11.72
N ALA A 117 -8.32 3.07 -12.94
CA ALA A 117 -9.01 3.40 -14.19
C ALA A 117 -9.68 2.20 -14.93
N GLY A 118 -9.68 0.99 -14.35
CA GLY A 118 -10.57 -0.10 -14.79
C GLY A 118 -10.27 -0.82 -16.13
N ALA A 119 -9.18 -0.52 -16.85
CA ALA A 119 -8.72 -1.31 -18.02
C ALA A 119 -7.29 -1.83 -17.82
N ASN A 120 -7.00 -3.09 -18.17
CA ASN A 120 -5.78 -3.82 -17.77
C ASN A 120 -5.52 -3.71 -16.25
N ALA A 121 -6.61 -3.93 -15.52
CA ALA A 121 -6.84 -3.26 -14.26
C ALA A 121 -6.24 -3.95 -13.05
N TYR A 122 -5.62 -5.11 -13.20
CA TYR A 122 -5.11 -5.87 -12.05
C TYR A 122 -3.92 -6.75 -12.38
N ALA A 123 -3.16 -7.08 -11.34
CA ALA A 123 -2.01 -7.96 -11.42
C ALA A 123 -1.80 -8.74 -10.11
N VAL A 124 -0.95 -9.76 -10.18
CA VAL A 124 -0.34 -10.39 -9.00
C VAL A 124 1.10 -9.92 -8.92
N ALA A 125 1.59 -9.56 -7.75
CA ALA A 125 2.93 -9.03 -7.57
C ALA A 125 3.67 -9.70 -6.41
N GLU A 126 4.98 -9.88 -6.58
CA GLU A 126 5.92 -10.37 -5.57
C GLU A 126 7.20 -9.53 -5.62
N ALA A 127 7.72 -9.18 -4.46
CA ALA A 127 8.96 -8.45 -4.30
C ALA A 127 9.99 -9.27 -3.50
N LYS A 128 11.21 -9.37 -4.03
CA LYS A 128 12.35 -9.94 -3.33
C LYS A 128 13.49 -8.93 -3.23
N GLY A 129 13.89 -8.59 -2.01
CA GLY A 129 15.13 -7.85 -1.80
C GLY A 129 16.35 -8.76 -1.76
N SER A 130 17.36 -8.44 -2.56
CA SER A 130 18.68 -9.07 -2.58
C SER A 130 19.74 -8.16 -1.94
N HIS A 131 20.53 -8.77 -1.07
CA HIS A 131 21.77 -8.20 -0.53
C HIS A 131 23.00 -8.98 -1.05
N ASN A 132 22.81 -9.86 -2.05
CA ASN A 132 23.86 -10.72 -2.57
C ASN A 132 24.74 -9.93 -3.56
N THR A 133 26.05 -10.09 -3.43
CA THR A 133 27.04 -9.51 -4.38
C THR A 133 27.00 -10.19 -5.74
N GLN A 134 26.49 -11.43 -5.82
CA GLN A 134 26.40 -12.22 -7.06
C GLN A 134 25.27 -11.77 -8.01
N GLY A 135 24.38 -10.86 -7.59
CA GLY A 135 23.30 -10.34 -8.43
C GLY A 135 21.89 -10.56 -7.87
N VAL A 136 20.89 -10.35 -8.73
CA VAL A 136 19.46 -10.46 -8.39
C VAL A 136 18.80 -11.71 -8.95
N GLU A 137 19.48 -12.45 -9.82
CA GLU A 137 18.91 -13.50 -10.66
C GLU A 137 18.22 -14.58 -9.82
N ALA A 138 18.84 -14.98 -8.71
CA ALA A 138 18.25 -15.92 -7.76
C ALA A 138 16.99 -15.35 -7.08
N ALA A 139 17.00 -14.07 -6.71
CA ALA A 139 15.87 -13.40 -6.09
C ALA A 139 14.72 -13.23 -7.09
N LEU A 140 15.02 -12.86 -8.33
CA LEU A 140 14.05 -12.75 -9.42
C LEU A 140 13.46 -14.14 -9.75
N GLY A 141 14.28 -15.18 -9.85
CA GLY A 141 13.81 -16.55 -10.06
C GLY A 141 12.90 -17.04 -8.94
N ALA A 142 13.18 -16.66 -7.68
CA ALA A 142 12.29 -16.95 -6.55
C ALA A 142 10.97 -16.16 -6.65
N ALA A 143 11.03 -14.86 -6.98
CA ALA A 143 9.86 -14.02 -7.17
C ALA A 143 8.94 -14.57 -8.28
N LYS A 144 9.52 -14.95 -9.44
CA LYS A 144 8.83 -15.57 -10.58
C LYS A 144 8.07 -16.84 -10.19
N LYS A 145 8.73 -17.73 -9.44
CA LYS A 145 8.08 -18.95 -8.95
C LYS A 145 6.90 -18.61 -8.04
N GLN A 146 7.06 -17.62 -7.15
CA GLN A 146 6.05 -17.28 -6.16
C GLN A 146 4.83 -16.57 -6.76
N VAL A 147 5.01 -15.63 -7.69
CA VAL A 147 3.86 -15.02 -8.42
C VAL A 147 3.02 -16.05 -9.18
N GLY A 148 3.64 -17.14 -9.67
CA GLY A 148 2.95 -18.23 -10.39
C GLY A 148 2.14 -19.18 -9.50
N ARG A 149 2.19 -19.04 -8.17
CA ARG A 149 1.53 -19.97 -7.23
C ARG A 149 0.03 -19.78 -7.09
N ILE A 150 -0.52 -18.73 -7.68
CA ILE A 150 -1.95 -18.47 -7.64
C ILE A 150 -2.51 -18.15 -9.02
N ASP A 151 -3.77 -18.51 -9.25
CA ASP A 151 -4.55 -18.04 -10.37
C ASP A 151 -5.80 -17.30 -9.88
N ILE A 152 -6.18 -16.27 -10.63
CA ILE A 152 -7.48 -15.64 -10.52
C ILE A 152 -8.47 -16.43 -11.37
N MET A 153 -9.51 -16.97 -10.75
CA MET A 153 -10.46 -17.87 -11.40
C MET A 153 -11.82 -17.18 -11.59
N SER A 154 -12.46 -17.46 -12.72
CA SER A 154 -13.88 -17.21 -12.95
C SER A 154 -14.56 -18.55 -13.27
N GLY A 155 -15.25 -19.11 -12.27
CA GLY A 155 -15.67 -20.50 -12.31
C GLY A 155 -14.47 -21.45 -12.38
N THR A 156 -14.35 -22.23 -13.45
CA THR A 156 -13.26 -23.20 -13.64
C THR A 156 -12.09 -22.69 -14.49
N ALA A 157 -12.23 -21.54 -15.15
CA ALA A 157 -11.21 -20.98 -16.02
C ALA A 157 -10.33 -19.97 -15.28
N SER A 158 -9.01 -20.04 -15.47
CA SER A 158 -8.11 -18.99 -15.00
C SER A 158 -8.15 -17.78 -15.94
N LEU A 159 -8.20 -16.59 -15.37
CA LEU A 159 -8.19 -15.33 -16.11
C LEU A 159 -6.74 -14.92 -16.38
N THR A 160 -6.46 -14.47 -17.61
CA THR A 160 -5.19 -13.83 -17.96
C THR A 160 -4.90 -12.72 -16.96
N THR A 161 -3.75 -12.82 -16.30
CA THR A 161 -3.34 -11.94 -15.22
C THR A 161 -1.87 -11.55 -15.43
N LYS A 162 -1.58 -10.25 -15.35
CA LYS A 162 -0.21 -9.75 -15.34
C LYS A 162 0.48 -10.21 -14.05
N ARG A 163 1.70 -10.75 -14.13
CA ARG A 163 2.44 -11.24 -12.97
C ARG A 163 3.74 -10.47 -12.78
N TYR A 164 3.80 -9.53 -11.84
CA TYR A 164 5.02 -8.79 -11.56
C TYR A 164 5.91 -9.51 -10.55
N ALA A 165 7.01 -10.09 -11.04
CA ALA A 165 8.11 -10.55 -10.21
C ALA A 165 9.19 -9.45 -10.15
N LEU A 166 9.38 -8.86 -8.98
CA LEU A 166 10.33 -7.78 -8.77
C LEU A 166 11.49 -8.24 -7.89
N ALA A 167 12.72 -7.91 -8.29
CA ALA A 167 13.91 -8.14 -7.49
C ALA A 167 14.73 -6.85 -7.33
N THR A 168 14.93 -6.42 -6.09
CA THR A 168 15.72 -5.22 -5.77
C THR A 168 17.10 -5.62 -5.29
N ARG A 169 18.16 -5.05 -5.89
CA ARG A 169 19.49 -5.04 -5.29
C ARG A 169 19.76 -3.69 -4.68
N TRP A 170 20.17 -3.72 -3.43
CA TRP A 170 20.52 -2.52 -2.69
C TRP A 170 21.93 -2.03 -3.02
N SER A 171 22.13 -0.71 -2.99
CA SER A 171 23.47 -0.15 -2.87
C SER A 171 23.82 0.18 -1.42
N VAL A 172 25.10 0.17 -1.09
CA VAL A 172 25.62 0.50 0.24
C VAL A 172 26.68 1.57 0.09
N HIS A 173 26.55 2.66 0.85
CA HIS A 173 27.53 3.74 0.86
C HIS A 173 28.91 3.22 1.27
N GLY A 174 29.95 3.64 0.57
CA GLY A 174 31.33 3.22 0.82
C GLY A 174 31.67 1.77 0.40
N ARG A 175 30.78 1.06 -0.31
CA ARG A 175 31.02 -0.29 -0.83
C ARG A 175 31.04 -0.29 -2.37
N PRO A 176 32.21 -0.27 -3.01
CA PRO A 176 32.32 -0.24 -4.47
C PRO A 176 31.66 -1.44 -5.17
N ASP A 177 31.61 -2.59 -4.50
CA ASP A 177 30.95 -3.81 -4.97
C ASP A 177 29.41 -3.74 -4.92
N LEU A 178 28.86 -2.72 -4.26
CA LEU A 178 27.43 -2.47 -4.08
C LEU A 178 27.13 -0.97 -4.31
N ASP A 179 27.78 -0.31 -5.28
CA ASP A 179 27.67 1.14 -5.46
C ASP A 179 26.38 1.60 -6.15
N LYS A 180 25.78 0.71 -6.95
CA LYS A 180 24.58 0.94 -7.77
C LYS A 180 23.44 0.00 -7.38
N PRO A 181 22.26 0.53 -6.98
CA PRO A 181 21.09 -0.29 -6.82
C PRO A 181 20.49 -0.63 -8.18
N TYR A 182 19.80 -1.77 -8.25
CA TYR A 182 19.10 -2.21 -9.45
C TYR A 182 17.72 -2.73 -9.07
N LEU A 183 16.73 -2.47 -9.92
CA LEU A 183 15.44 -3.11 -9.88
C LEU A 183 15.28 -3.92 -11.16
N TYR A 184 15.03 -5.21 -11.01
CA TYR A 184 14.69 -6.10 -12.11
C TYR A 184 13.22 -6.46 -12.00
N VAL A 185 12.56 -6.46 -13.15
CA VAL A 185 11.13 -6.74 -13.27
C VAL A 185 10.96 -7.77 -14.37
N ASP A 186 10.24 -8.83 -14.05
CA ASP A 186 9.72 -9.81 -14.99
C ASP A 186 8.20 -9.77 -14.87
N ASP A 187 7.51 -9.49 -15.96
CA ASP A 187 6.08 -9.20 -15.96
C ASP A 187 5.28 -9.97 -17.03
N PRO A 188 5.32 -11.31 -17.06
CA PRO A 188 4.55 -12.08 -18.03
C PRO A 188 3.03 -11.93 -17.83
N ASP A 189 2.29 -12.16 -18.92
CA ASP A 189 0.84 -12.31 -18.93
C ASP A 189 0.52 -13.82 -18.99
N GLU A 190 -0.24 -14.33 -18.03
CA GLU A 190 -0.55 -15.77 -17.94
C GLU A 190 -2.01 -16.03 -17.55
N GLY A 191 -2.64 -17.04 -18.17
CA GLY A 191 -3.98 -17.52 -17.88
C GLY A 191 -4.58 -18.30 -19.05
N ASP A 192 -5.74 -18.93 -18.83
CA ASP A 192 -6.41 -19.73 -19.86
C ASP A 192 -7.18 -18.87 -20.88
N ARG A 193 -7.69 -17.71 -20.43
CA ARG A 193 -8.44 -16.77 -21.26
C ARG A 193 -8.42 -15.35 -20.71
N ASP A 194 -8.65 -14.38 -21.59
CA ASP A 194 -8.78 -13.00 -21.17
C ASP A 194 -10.06 -12.74 -20.35
N PRO A 195 -10.00 -11.84 -19.36
CA PRO A 195 -11.17 -11.41 -18.60
C PRO A 195 -12.11 -10.56 -19.47
N THR A 196 -13.41 -10.73 -19.26
CA THR A 196 -14.41 -9.79 -19.81
C THR A 196 -14.32 -8.43 -19.09
N PRO A 197 -14.76 -7.32 -19.68
CA PRO A 197 -14.78 -6.01 -19.01
C PRO A 197 -15.54 -6.02 -17.67
N LYS A 198 -16.57 -6.86 -17.56
CA LYS A 198 -17.32 -7.05 -16.31
C LYS A 198 -16.47 -7.74 -15.25
N GLU A 199 -15.77 -8.81 -15.61
CA GLU A 199 -14.85 -9.52 -14.70
C GLU A 199 -13.72 -8.60 -14.25
N THR A 200 -13.09 -7.86 -15.17
CA THR A 200 -12.04 -6.89 -14.85
C THR A 200 -12.50 -5.87 -13.79
N ARG A 201 -13.70 -5.29 -13.96
CA ARG A 201 -14.25 -4.34 -12.98
C ARG A 201 -14.54 -4.97 -11.63
N HIS A 202 -15.01 -6.21 -11.60
CA HIS A 202 -15.29 -6.91 -10.33
C HIS A 202 -14.01 -7.37 -9.62
N VAL A 203 -12.98 -7.80 -10.36
CA VAL A 203 -11.65 -8.09 -9.81
C VAL A 203 -11.06 -6.81 -9.21
N ALA A 204 -11.07 -5.70 -9.96
CA ALA A 204 -10.56 -4.41 -9.49
C ALA A 204 -11.29 -3.92 -8.22
N ARG A 205 -12.63 -4.01 -8.18
CA ARG A 205 -13.42 -3.69 -6.98
C ARG A 205 -13.03 -4.56 -5.81
N SER A 206 -12.88 -5.87 -6.04
CA SER A 206 -12.54 -6.83 -5.00
C SER A 206 -11.20 -6.46 -4.34
N ILE A 207 -10.19 -6.17 -5.16
CA ILE A 207 -8.86 -5.74 -4.72
C ILE A 207 -8.91 -4.39 -4.01
N ALA A 208 -9.68 -3.43 -4.53
CA ALA A 208 -9.82 -2.11 -3.94
C ALA A 208 -10.51 -2.14 -2.56
N LEU A 209 -11.57 -2.95 -2.41
CA LEU A 209 -12.23 -3.15 -1.12
C LEU A 209 -11.31 -3.86 -0.11
N GLY A 210 -10.52 -4.84 -0.55
CA GLY A 210 -9.52 -5.49 0.30
C GLY A 210 -8.36 -4.57 0.68
N HIS A 211 -7.94 -3.70 -0.24
CA HIS A 211 -6.98 -2.62 0.04
C HIS A 211 -7.49 -1.70 1.14
N TYR A 212 -8.72 -1.19 1.03
CA TYR A 212 -9.30 -0.35 2.08
C TYR A 212 -9.56 -1.12 3.38
N ALA A 213 -9.93 -2.41 3.32
CA ALA A 213 -10.13 -3.22 4.51
C ALA A 213 -8.84 -3.35 5.31
N THR A 214 -7.71 -3.60 4.64
CA THR A 214 -6.40 -3.70 5.30
C THR A 214 -5.88 -2.35 5.81
N LEU A 215 -6.22 -1.23 5.16
CA LEU A 215 -6.00 0.10 5.74
C LEU A 215 -6.84 0.31 7.00
N ALA A 216 -8.13 -0.04 6.96
CA ALA A 216 -9.03 0.08 8.11
C ALA A 216 -8.54 -0.76 9.31
N GLU A 217 -8.07 -1.99 9.07
CA GLU A 217 -7.41 -2.80 10.11
C GLU A 217 -6.18 -2.09 10.69
N GLY A 218 -5.29 -1.58 9.83
CA GLY A 218 -4.11 -0.83 10.25
C GLY A 218 -4.43 0.45 11.03
N PHE A 219 -5.60 1.06 10.79
CA PHE A 219 -6.09 2.21 11.54
C PHE A 219 -6.79 1.84 12.85
N GLY A 220 -6.95 0.55 13.15
CA GLY A 220 -7.69 0.10 14.32
C GLY A 220 -9.21 0.22 14.19
N LEU A 221 -9.75 0.11 12.97
CA LEU A 221 -11.17 0.22 12.63
C LEU A 221 -11.75 -1.16 12.22
N PRO A 222 -11.89 -2.12 13.15
CA PRO A 222 -12.23 -3.51 12.82
C PRO A 222 -13.64 -3.68 12.26
N GLY A 223 -14.62 -2.85 12.68
CA GLY A 223 -15.98 -2.91 12.14
C GLY A 223 -16.02 -2.50 10.67
N THR A 224 -15.24 -1.48 10.33
CA THR A 224 -15.07 -0.95 8.97
C THR A 224 -14.37 -1.97 8.07
N ALA A 225 -13.27 -2.57 8.56
CA ALA A 225 -12.60 -3.66 7.86
C ALA A 225 -13.54 -4.84 7.57
N ALA A 226 -14.33 -5.25 8.56
CA ALA A 226 -15.30 -6.34 8.41
C ALA A 226 -16.41 -6.00 7.39
N ALA A 227 -16.92 -4.76 7.41
CA ALA A 227 -17.91 -4.28 6.44
C ALA A 227 -17.37 -4.33 5.00
N LEU A 228 -16.14 -3.87 4.79
CA LEU A 228 -15.46 -3.89 3.49
C LEU A 228 -15.26 -5.32 2.96
N MET A 229 -14.79 -6.23 3.83
CA MET A 229 -14.64 -7.65 3.48
C MET A 229 -15.99 -8.34 3.19
N SER A 230 -17.06 -7.90 3.85
CA SER A 230 -18.42 -8.38 3.55
C SER A 230 -18.93 -7.86 2.21
N ALA A 231 -18.72 -6.57 1.91
CA ALA A 231 -19.12 -5.96 0.64
C ALA A 231 -18.40 -6.58 -0.55
N LYS A 232 -17.12 -6.93 -0.38
CA LYS A 232 -16.32 -7.65 -1.39
C LYS A 232 -16.99 -8.93 -1.90
N ARG A 233 -17.62 -9.69 -1.00
CA ARG A 233 -18.36 -10.93 -1.26
C ARG A 233 -19.81 -10.71 -1.73
N SER A 234 -20.27 -9.46 -1.76
CA SER A 234 -21.64 -9.07 -2.05
C SER A 234 -21.75 -8.28 -3.36
N ALA A 235 -22.97 -8.13 -3.86
CA ALA A 235 -23.22 -7.30 -5.03
C ALA A 235 -22.78 -5.83 -4.78
N PRO A 236 -22.24 -5.14 -5.80
CA PRO A 236 -21.89 -3.71 -5.75
C PRO A 236 -23.00 -2.80 -5.20
N GLY A 237 -22.60 -1.71 -4.54
CA GLY A 237 -23.47 -0.63 -4.08
C GLY A 237 -24.22 -0.89 -2.77
N ASN A 238 -23.84 -1.93 -2.02
CA ASN A 238 -24.49 -2.30 -0.75
C ASN A 238 -23.57 -2.11 0.47
N LEU A 239 -22.39 -1.51 0.30
CA LEU A 239 -21.50 -1.21 1.41
C LEU A 239 -22.12 -0.17 2.35
N ALA A 240 -22.21 -0.52 3.63
CA ALA A 240 -22.54 0.40 4.70
C ALA A 240 -21.39 0.43 5.71
N LEU A 241 -20.78 1.60 5.89
CA LEU A 241 -19.68 1.80 6.83
C LEU A 241 -20.19 2.14 8.23
N PRO A 242 -19.58 1.60 9.30
CA PRO A 242 -19.96 1.94 10.67
C PRO A 242 -19.63 3.40 11.00
N ARG A 243 -20.66 4.26 11.10
CA ARG A 243 -20.51 5.71 11.37
C ARG A 243 -19.62 6.02 12.58
N ARG A 244 -19.74 5.22 13.64
CA ARG A 244 -18.94 5.38 14.89
C ARG A 244 -17.42 5.24 14.70
N GLU A 245 -16.97 4.64 13.60
CA GLU A 245 -15.55 4.45 13.27
C GLU A 245 -15.05 5.48 12.25
N LEU A 246 -15.93 6.35 11.76
CA LEU A 246 -15.58 7.42 10.83
C LEU A 246 -15.34 8.73 11.59
N THR A 247 -14.38 9.50 11.08
CA THR A 247 -14.00 10.79 11.65
C THR A 247 -14.29 11.90 10.65
N LEU A 248 -14.67 13.09 11.12
CA LEU A 248 -14.80 14.28 10.28
C LEU A 248 -13.46 15.03 10.30
N LEU A 249 -12.88 15.26 9.14
CA LEU A 249 -11.60 15.97 9.02
C LEU A 249 -11.80 17.28 8.27
N SER A 250 -11.09 18.33 8.68
CA SER A 250 -10.84 19.51 7.84
C SER A 250 -9.34 19.62 7.60
N MET A 251 -8.93 19.68 6.34
CA MET A 251 -7.52 19.78 5.95
C MET A 251 -7.33 21.09 5.17
N GLY A 252 -6.82 22.11 5.86
CA GLY A 252 -6.92 23.50 5.40
C GLY A 252 -8.38 23.97 5.32
N ASP A 253 -8.72 24.68 4.23
CA ASP A 253 -10.06 25.29 4.03
C ASP A 253 -11.15 24.30 3.59
N LYS A 254 -10.80 23.02 3.39
CA LYS A 254 -11.75 21.99 2.93
C LYS A 254 -12.14 21.08 4.08
N SER A 255 -13.42 21.14 4.46
CA SER A 255 -14.05 20.07 5.25
C SER A 255 -14.18 18.85 4.34
N ARG A 256 -13.64 17.71 4.78
CA ARG A 256 -14.00 16.41 4.25
C ARG A 256 -15.26 15.91 4.94
N GLY A 257 -16.00 15.06 4.23
CA GLY A 257 -17.03 14.23 4.84
C GLY A 257 -16.43 13.18 5.78
N PRO A 258 -17.24 12.21 6.20
CA PRO A 258 -16.80 11.08 7.00
C PRO A 258 -15.60 10.38 6.36
N THR A 259 -14.60 10.05 7.17
CA THR A 259 -13.28 9.64 6.71
C THR A 259 -12.72 8.54 7.61
N LEU A 260 -12.07 7.55 7.02
CA LEU A 260 -11.26 6.56 7.73
C LEU A 260 -9.87 7.15 7.90
N CYS A 261 -9.35 7.23 9.12
CA CYS A 261 -8.04 7.82 9.32
C CYS A 261 -7.32 7.31 10.57
N ALA A 262 -6.01 7.46 10.56
CA ALA A 262 -5.14 7.33 11.72
C ALA A 262 -4.04 8.40 11.70
N ALA A 263 -3.47 8.66 12.87
CA ALA A 263 -2.25 9.46 12.94
C ALA A 263 -1.04 8.60 12.60
N ILE A 264 -0.14 9.15 11.80
CA ILE A 264 1.15 8.55 11.45
C ILE A 264 2.24 9.33 12.15
N VAL A 265 3.08 8.60 12.89
CA VAL A 265 4.18 9.13 13.69
C VAL A 265 5.48 8.37 13.37
N PRO A 266 6.66 8.86 13.80
CA PRO A 266 7.95 8.23 13.55
C PRO A 266 8.04 6.75 13.92
N ASN A 267 7.23 6.31 14.88
CA ASN A 267 7.28 4.98 15.46
C ASN A 267 6.12 4.07 15.05
N GLY A 268 5.19 4.55 14.22
CA GLY A 268 4.10 3.70 13.73
C GLY A 268 2.80 4.45 13.46
N VAL A 269 1.71 3.70 13.57
CA VAL A 269 0.35 4.16 13.37
C VAL A 269 -0.33 4.29 14.74
N VAL A 270 -0.91 5.46 15.01
CA VAL A 270 -1.68 5.72 16.22
C VAL A 270 -3.14 5.89 15.82
N PRO A 271 -4.02 4.93 16.16
CA PRO A 271 -5.46 5.04 15.93
C PRO A 271 -6.02 6.34 16.52
N ILE A 272 -6.94 6.97 15.80
CA ILE A 272 -7.73 8.06 16.39
C ILE A 272 -8.60 7.42 17.47
N PRO A 273 -8.57 7.91 18.72
CA PRO A 273 -9.34 7.30 19.79
C PRO A 273 -10.84 7.37 19.44
N GLY A 274 -11.59 6.34 19.81
CA GLY A 274 -13.04 6.22 19.57
C GLY A 274 -13.90 6.91 20.64
N ASP A 275 -13.33 7.22 21.80
CA ASP A 275 -13.86 7.99 22.92
C ASP A 275 -12.83 9.03 23.39
N GLY A 276 -13.21 10.01 24.21
CA GLY A 276 -12.28 10.99 24.78
C GLY A 276 -12.04 12.27 23.99
N ASP A 277 -11.15 13.09 24.53
CA ASP A 277 -10.85 14.45 24.07
C ASP A 277 -9.88 14.42 22.87
N ILE A 278 -10.41 14.71 21.69
CA ILE A 278 -9.66 14.76 20.43
C ILE A 278 -8.62 15.88 20.42
N ASP A 279 -8.88 17.00 21.07
CA ASP A 279 -7.92 18.10 21.17
C ASP A 279 -6.76 17.69 22.07
N ALA A 280 -7.03 17.02 23.19
CA ALA A 280 -5.99 16.46 24.05
C ALA A 280 -5.15 15.40 23.31
N PHE A 281 -5.78 14.51 22.55
CA PHE A 281 -5.08 13.53 21.70
C PHE A 281 -4.15 14.21 20.69
N ARG A 282 -4.68 15.18 19.93
CA ARG A 282 -3.93 15.94 18.92
C ARG A 282 -2.76 16.70 19.55
N ASN A 283 -3.00 17.39 20.67
CA ASN A 283 -1.97 18.15 21.37
C ASN A 283 -0.89 17.23 21.96
N GLY A 284 -1.26 16.04 22.45
CA GLY A 284 -0.31 15.03 22.90
C GLY A 284 0.63 14.55 21.79
N LEU A 285 0.09 14.25 20.62
CA LEU A 285 0.92 13.88 19.46
C LEU A 285 1.87 15.00 19.04
N LEU A 286 1.36 16.24 18.94
CA LEU A 286 2.19 17.41 18.60
C LEU A 286 3.25 17.70 19.67
N ALA A 287 2.97 17.47 20.95
CA ALA A 287 3.95 17.66 22.02
C ALA A 287 5.09 16.63 21.97
N VAL A 288 4.80 15.37 21.58
CA VAL A 288 5.78 14.28 21.54
C VAL A 288 6.57 14.27 20.23
N TYR A 289 5.89 14.42 19.10
CA TYR A 289 6.46 14.20 17.77
C TYR A 289 6.58 15.48 16.93
N GLY A 290 5.95 16.58 17.35
CA GLY A 290 6.06 17.89 16.71
C GLY A 290 5.64 17.88 15.25
N GLU A 291 6.53 18.38 14.39
CA GLU A 291 6.33 18.42 12.93
C GLU A 291 6.34 17.03 12.28
N ARG A 292 6.83 16.00 12.97
CA ARG A 292 6.87 14.62 12.47
C ARG A 292 5.55 13.91 12.78
N THR A 293 4.42 14.53 12.45
CA THR A 293 3.11 13.89 12.62
C THR A 293 2.21 14.24 11.47
N ALA A 294 1.60 13.23 10.88
CA ALA A 294 0.66 13.36 9.78
C ALA A 294 -0.63 12.58 10.08
N ILE A 295 -1.69 12.89 9.34
CA ILE A 295 -2.90 12.09 9.25
C ILE A 295 -2.91 11.41 7.90
N LEU A 296 -3.03 10.08 7.89
CA LEU A 296 -3.40 9.32 6.69
C LEU A 296 -4.91 9.08 6.72
N ALA A 297 -5.58 9.46 5.63
CA ALA A 297 -7.03 9.52 5.56
C ALA A 297 -7.56 8.98 4.23
N VAL A 298 -8.73 8.35 4.24
CA VAL A 298 -9.50 7.98 3.03
C VAL A 298 -10.94 8.42 3.21
N GLY A 299 -11.46 9.22 2.27
CA GLY A 299 -12.84 9.68 2.32
C GLY A 299 -13.82 8.52 2.15
N GLU A 300 -14.93 8.54 2.89
CA GLU A 300 -16.00 7.54 2.73
C GLU A 300 -16.49 7.47 1.28
N GLU A 301 -16.68 8.63 0.64
CA GLU A 301 -17.20 8.67 -0.73
C GLU A 301 -16.27 7.99 -1.73
N ASP A 302 -14.95 8.10 -1.55
CA ASP A 302 -13.96 7.41 -2.40
C ASP A 302 -14.12 5.89 -2.32
N ILE A 303 -14.47 5.38 -1.13
CA ILE A 303 -14.70 3.95 -0.88
C ILE A 303 -16.06 3.50 -1.42
N LEU A 304 -17.12 4.29 -1.19
CA LEU A 304 -18.46 3.99 -1.69
C LEU A 304 -18.50 4.00 -3.22
N ASN A 305 -17.77 4.93 -3.85
CA ASN A 305 -17.58 4.99 -5.30
C ASN A 305 -16.98 3.68 -5.84
N VAL A 306 -15.92 3.18 -5.23
CA VAL A 306 -15.34 1.87 -5.58
C VAL A 306 -16.36 0.74 -5.42
N ASP A 307 -17.12 0.74 -4.32
CA ASP A 307 -18.17 -0.26 -4.09
C ASP A 307 -19.24 -0.24 -5.19
N ARG A 308 -19.61 0.97 -5.66
CA ARG A 308 -20.56 1.22 -6.75
C ARG A 308 -19.99 1.00 -8.14
N LEU A 309 -18.69 0.69 -8.27
CA LEU A 309 -17.96 0.61 -9.55
C LEU A 309 -17.87 1.96 -10.28
N GLU A 310 -17.97 3.05 -9.54
CA GLU A 310 -17.86 4.44 -10.00
C GLU A 310 -16.43 4.91 -9.76
N TYR A 311 -15.50 4.53 -10.64
CA TYR A 311 -14.10 4.87 -10.42
C TYR A 311 -13.81 6.32 -10.81
N PRO A 312 -13.41 7.19 -9.86
CA PRO A 312 -13.02 8.54 -10.20
C PRO A 312 -11.69 8.53 -10.98
N THR A 313 -11.56 9.43 -11.94
CA THR A 313 -10.26 9.78 -12.51
C THR A 313 -9.56 10.72 -11.54
N PHE A 314 -8.61 10.19 -10.75
CA PHE A 314 -7.71 11.03 -9.97
C PHE A 314 -6.63 11.57 -10.91
N GLU A 315 -6.55 12.90 -11.04
CA GLU A 315 -5.33 13.52 -11.56
C GLU A 315 -4.24 13.40 -10.50
N ALA A 316 -3.38 12.41 -10.67
CA ALA A 316 -2.19 12.24 -9.86
C ALA A 316 -1.21 13.38 -10.19
N ASP A 317 -1.37 14.56 -9.58
CA ASP A 317 -0.32 15.59 -9.50
C ASP A 317 -0.69 16.85 -8.69
N GLN A 318 -1.53 16.77 -7.66
CA GLN A 318 -1.61 17.87 -6.69
C GLN A 318 -0.49 17.78 -5.65
N VAL A 319 0.73 17.95 -6.15
CA VAL A 319 1.92 18.27 -5.37
C VAL A 319 1.75 19.67 -4.79
N VAL A 320 1.17 19.77 -3.60
CA VAL A 320 1.12 21.06 -2.90
C VAL A 320 2.40 21.23 -2.08
N ALA A 321 3.28 22.09 -2.62
CA ALA A 321 4.44 22.73 -2.00
C ALA A 321 5.73 21.91 -1.72
N PRO A 322 6.92 22.55 -1.80
CA PRO A 322 8.18 22.00 -1.32
C PRO A 322 8.20 21.89 0.22
N GLY A 323 8.75 20.79 0.75
CA GLY A 323 8.85 20.55 2.19
C GLY A 323 9.45 19.18 2.54
N SER A 324 9.82 18.97 3.80
CA SER A 324 10.21 17.65 4.32
C SER A 324 9.05 16.66 4.19
N PHE A 325 9.34 15.36 4.23
CA PHE A 325 8.35 14.30 4.11
C PHE A 325 7.12 14.53 5.01
N TRP A 326 7.33 14.86 6.28
CA TRP A 326 6.26 15.06 7.26
C TRP A 326 5.43 16.34 7.06
N ASN A 327 6.01 17.36 6.43
CA ASN A 327 5.41 18.71 6.33
C ASN A 327 4.68 18.95 5.00
N ARG A 328 4.46 17.90 4.20
CA ARG A 328 3.88 18.01 2.87
C ARG A 328 2.58 17.22 2.77
N ARG A 329 1.54 17.89 2.29
CA ARG A 329 0.26 17.29 1.93
C ARG A 329 0.39 16.50 0.63
N ARG A 330 -0.14 15.29 0.60
CA ARG A 330 -0.06 14.38 -0.55
C ARG A 330 -1.40 13.67 -0.74
N ILE A 331 -1.89 13.65 -1.98
CA ILE A 331 -3.05 12.86 -2.38
C ILE A 331 -2.52 11.74 -3.28
N HIS A 332 -2.92 10.52 -2.97
CA HIS A 332 -2.50 9.31 -3.67
C HIS A 332 -3.55 8.89 -4.68
N ILE A 333 -3.15 8.09 -5.66
CA ILE A 333 -4.02 7.63 -6.74
C ILE A 333 -5.17 6.72 -6.23
N ASP A 334 -5.03 6.12 -5.05
CA ASP A 334 -6.07 5.35 -4.36
C ASP A 334 -7.06 6.24 -3.58
N GLY A 335 -7.02 7.56 -3.76
CA GLY A 335 -7.86 8.52 -3.04
C GLY A 335 -7.41 8.80 -1.61
N SER A 336 -6.43 8.05 -1.08
CA SER A 336 -5.89 8.32 0.25
C SER A 336 -5.09 9.61 0.27
N GLU A 337 -5.08 10.26 1.43
CA GLU A 337 -4.46 11.55 1.64
C GLU A 337 -3.60 11.54 2.90
N LEU A 338 -2.35 11.97 2.76
CA LEU A 338 -1.42 12.16 3.85
C LEU A 338 -1.22 13.66 4.06
N ALA A 339 -1.62 14.19 5.23
CA ALA A 339 -1.56 15.61 5.54
C ALA A 339 -0.87 15.88 6.89
N PRO A 340 -0.09 16.96 7.05
CA PRO A 340 0.49 17.32 8.35
C PRO A 340 -0.61 17.50 9.41
N LEU A 341 -0.39 16.99 10.62
CA LEU A 341 -1.37 17.10 11.71
C LEU A 341 -1.60 18.57 12.12
N ARG A 342 -0.57 19.41 12.03
CA ARG A 342 -0.68 20.85 12.31
C ARG A 342 -1.70 21.57 11.41
N ASP A 343 -1.86 21.09 10.18
CA ASP A 343 -2.75 21.66 9.16
C ASP A 343 -4.10 20.93 9.09
N THR A 344 -4.32 19.98 10.01
CA THR A 344 -5.51 19.14 10.08
C THR A 344 -6.30 19.40 11.36
N VAL A 345 -7.59 19.66 11.20
CA VAL A 345 -8.57 19.72 12.29
C VAL A 345 -9.35 18.40 12.30
N ILE A 346 -9.36 17.76 13.45
CA ILE A 346 -10.07 16.50 13.67
C ILE A 346 -11.35 16.83 14.45
N LYS A 347 -12.49 16.46 13.91
CA LYS A 347 -13.80 16.62 14.55
C LYS A 347 -14.49 15.28 14.63
N ARG A 348 -15.32 15.13 15.66
CA ARG A 348 -16.27 14.03 15.71
C ARG A 348 -17.62 14.47 15.21
N GLU A 349 -18.26 13.56 14.50
CA GLU A 349 -19.70 13.66 14.29
C GLU A 349 -20.37 13.45 15.65
N THR A 350 -21.01 14.50 16.18
CA THR A 350 -21.96 14.34 17.28
C THR A 350 -23.12 13.53 16.72
N VAL A 351 -23.12 12.22 16.93
CA VAL A 351 -24.28 11.38 16.63
C VAL A 351 -25.40 11.82 17.58
N PRO A 352 -26.56 12.28 17.07
CA PRO A 352 -27.71 12.61 17.91
C PRO A 352 -28.21 11.42 18.73
#